data_AF-A0A9E6PRM6-F1
#
_entry.id   AF-A0A9E6PRM6-F1
#
_cell.length_a   1.000
_cell.length_b   1.000
_cell.length_c   1.000
_cell.angle_alpha   90.00
_cell.angle_beta   90.00
_cell.angle_gamma   90.00
#
_symmetry.space_group_name_H-M   'P 1'
#
loop_
_entity.id
_entity.type
_entity.pdbx_description
1 polymer ?
#
loop_
_entity_poly.entity_id
_entity_poly.type
_entity_poly.pdbx_seq_one_letter_code
_entity_poly.pdbx_strand_id
1 'polypeptide(L)'
;MLGAAATPAVAQSDNLVQPAVLVADASLSKQALDAQALAASRYGTFWNTGDEAMARQALAPTFLDKTLPGGRAQGIEGVLAASKAFRSAVPDLHCEIRQMIVAGDRVVTHLHFTGHFTGTLMGKQGQGQDIDFIATDIYRIAKGRIVENWHLEDNLSLLQQAGLAAR
;
A
#
# COMPACT_ATOMS: atom_id res chain seq x y z
N MET A 1 -24.07 39.31 8.66
CA MET A 1 -23.23 38.33 9.39
C MET A 1 -22.49 37.51 8.33
N LEU A 2 -21.20 37.76 8.19
CA LEU A 2 -20.32 37.17 7.18
C LEU A 2 -20.08 35.69 7.44
N GLY A 3 -19.99 34.90 6.37
CA GLY A 3 -19.91 33.45 6.39
C GLY A 3 -18.59 32.88 6.88
N ALA A 4 -18.65 31.66 7.40
CA ALA A 4 -17.49 30.81 7.63
C ALA A 4 -17.47 29.73 6.54
N ALA A 5 -16.66 29.96 5.50
CA ALA A 5 -16.26 28.90 4.59
C ALA A 5 -15.21 28.05 5.31
N ALA A 6 -15.53 26.77 5.55
CA ALA A 6 -14.55 25.80 6.00
C ALA A 6 -13.57 25.52 4.85
N THR A 7 -12.31 25.89 5.03
CA THR A 7 -11.19 25.47 4.18
C THR A 7 -11.05 23.93 4.22
N PRO A 8 -10.79 23.26 3.09
CA PRO A 8 -10.57 21.82 3.10
C PRO A 8 -9.20 21.48 3.67
N ALA A 9 -9.13 20.33 4.33
CA ALA A 9 -7.95 19.78 5.00
C ALA A 9 -6.76 19.62 4.03
N VAL A 10 -5.81 20.54 4.12
CA VAL A 10 -4.45 20.42 3.59
C VAL A 10 -3.50 20.49 4.79
N ALA A 11 -3.53 19.47 5.65
CA ALA A 11 -2.62 19.35 6.80
C ALA A 11 -2.56 17.89 7.27
N GLN A 12 -1.98 17.01 6.46
CA GLN A 12 -1.57 15.66 6.90
C GLN A 12 -0.50 15.06 5.96
N SER A 13 0.38 15.91 5.43
CA SER A 13 1.47 15.52 4.51
C SER A 13 2.71 15.00 5.24
N ASP A 14 2.87 15.27 6.53
CA ASP A 14 4.19 15.23 7.17
C ASP A 14 4.71 13.81 7.47
N ASN A 15 3.87 12.77 7.41
CA ASN A 15 4.26 11.38 7.69
C ASN A 15 3.89 10.38 6.58
N LEU A 16 3.52 10.83 5.39
CA LEU A 16 3.20 9.92 4.29
C LEU A 16 4.49 9.37 3.67
N VAL A 17 4.51 8.06 3.40
CA VAL A 17 5.54 7.44 2.56
C VAL A 17 5.52 8.12 1.20
N GLN A 18 6.65 8.72 0.83
CA GLN A 18 6.83 9.37 -0.47
C GLN A 18 7.54 8.43 -1.44
N PRO A 19 7.24 8.50 -2.75
CA PRO A 19 8.03 7.78 -3.73
C PRO A 19 9.44 8.35 -3.82
N ALA A 20 10.46 7.49 -3.84
CA ALA A 20 11.83 7.91 -4.12
C ALA A 20 11.97 8.46 -5.56
N VAL A 21 11.20 7.90 -6.50
CA VAL A 21 11.08 8.38 -7.88
C VAL A 21 9.62 8.52 -8.26
N LEU A 22 9.23 9.72 -8.70
CA LEU A 22 7.90 9.99 -9.27
C LEU A 22 8.04 10.29 -10.76
N VAL A 23 7.39 9.47 -11.59
CA VAL A 23 7.21 9.69 -13.02
C VAL A 23 5.74 9.99 -13.27
N ALA A 24 5.45 11.04 -14.04
CA ALA A 24 4.09 11.42 -14.35
C ALA A 24 3.92 11.69 -15.85
N ASP A 25 2.77 11.31 -16.39
CA ASP A 25 2.31 11.74 -17.70
C ASP A 25 2.19 13.27 -17.74
N ALA A 26 2.87 13.90 -18.69
CA ALA A 26 2.91 15.34 -18.86
C ALA A 26 1.55 15.97 -19.20
N SER A 27 0.57 15.17 -19.65
CA SER A 27 -0.78 15.62 -19.95
C SER A 27 -1.67 15.81 -18.70
N LEU A 28 -1.23 15.32 -17.53
CA LEU A 28 -2.00 15.44 -16.29
C LEU A 28 -1.99 16.86 -15.73
N SER A 29 -3.16 17.34 -15.29
CA SER A 29 -3.21 18.55 -14.46
C SER A 29 -2.52 18.29 -13.12
N LYS A 30 -1.93 19.33 -12.53
CA LYS A 30 -1.29 19.24 -11.20
C LYS A 30 -2.25 18.69 -10.14
N GLN A 31 -3.51 19.13 -10.16
CA GLN A 31 -4.54 18.63 -9.24
C GLN A 31 -4.80 17.13 -9.41
N ALA A 32 -4.86 16.63 -10.65
CA ALA A 32 -5.06 15.21 -10.92
C ALA A 32 -3.86 14.38 -10.46
N LEU A 33 -2.64 14.82 -10.78
CA LEU A 33 -1.40 14.19 -10.32
C LEU A 33 -1.35 14.11 -8.79
N ASP A 34 -1.61 15.23 -8.10
CA ASP A 34 -1.55 15.29 -6.65
C ASP A 34 -2.60 14.37 -5.99
N ALA A 35 -3.82 14.35 -6.53
CA ALA A 35 -4.87 13.47 -6.02
C ALA A 35 -4.52 11.98 -6.20
N GLN A 36 -3.93 11.61 -7.33
CA GLN A 36 -3.52 10.24 -7.62
C GLN A 36 -2.34 9.80 -6.76
N ALA A 37 -1.29 10.63 -6.69
CA ALA A 37 -0.11 10.37 -5.88
C ALA A 37 -0.45 10.31 -4.38
N LEU A 38 -1.37 11.17 -3.91
CA LEU A 38 -1.83 11.15 -2.52
C LEU A 38 -2.56 9.85 -2.16
N ALA A 39 -3.42 9.35 -3.06
CA ALA A 39 -4.13 8.08 -2.84
C ALA A 39 -3.14 6.91 -2.72
N ALA A 40 -2.16 6.83 -3.62
CA ALA A 40 -1.11 5.80 -3.58
C ALA A 40 -0.19 5.93 -2.35
N SER A 41 0.23 7.15 -2.01
CA SER A 41 1.10 7.41 -0.85
C SER A 41 0.42 7.06 0.47
N ARG A 42 -0.88 7.35 0.61
CA ARG A 42 -1.68 6.89 1.76
C ARG A 42 -1.72 5.37 1.84
N TYR A 43 -1.94 4.68 0.72
CA TYR A 43 -1.99 3.22 0.73
C TYR A 43 -0.63 2.57 1.03
N GLY A 44 0.46 3.10 0.49
CA GLY A 44 1.82 2.71 0.89
C GLY A 44 2.11 3.00 2.36
N THR A 45 1.63 4.13 2.89
CA THR A 45 1.75 4.46 4.32
C THR A 45 0.98 3.48 5.19
N PHE A 46 -0.23 3.07 4.79
CA PHE A 46 -0.97 2.00 5.46
C PHE A 46 -0.15 0.69 5.50
N TRP A 47 0.48 0.31 4.39
CA TRP A 47 1.34 -0.88 4.36
C TRP A 47 2.60 -0.71 5.21
N ASN A 48 3.12 0.50 5.38
CA ASN A 48 4.25 0.77 6.26
C ASN A 48 3.87 0.76 7.75
N THR A 49 2.75 1.37 8.13
CA THR A 49 2.43 1.63 9.55
C THR A 49 1.35 0.72 10.13
N GLY A 50 0.49 0.15 9.29
CA GLY A 50 -0.72 -0.54 9.72
C GLY A 50 -1.88 0.39 10.13
N ASP A 51 -1.74 1.71 9.97
CA ASP A 51 -2.81 2.66 10.30
C ASP A 51 -4.01 2.50 9.36
N GLU A 52 -5.10 1.92 9.88
CA GLU A 52 -6.32 1.67 9.10
C GLU A 52 -6.94 2.95 8.53
N ALA A 53 -6.73 4.11 9.18
CA ALA A 53 -7.25 5.38 8.68
C ALA A 53 -6.66 5.70 7.31
N MET A 54 -5.38 5.36 7.07
CA MET A 54 -4.73 5.56 5.77
C MET A 54 -5.36 4.69 4.68
N ALA A 55 -5.67 3.42 4.96
CA ALA A 55 -6.40 2.56 4.03
C ALA A 55 -7.81 3.10 3.73
N ARG A 56 -8.56 3.49 4.76
CA ARG A 56 -9.93 4.02 4.61
C ARG A 56 -10.00 5.36 3.86
N GLN A 57 -8.92 6.15 3.91
CA GLN A 57 -8.78 7.38 3.12
C GLN A 57 -8.30 7.11 1.69
N ALA A 58 -7.42 6.13 1.48
CA ALA A 58 -6.88 5.79 0.16
C ALA A 58 -7.89 5.03 -0.71
N LEU A 59 -8.61 4.08 -0.12
CA LEU A 59 -9.50 3.15 -0.83
C LEU A 59 -10.93 3.71 -0.91
N ALA A 60 -11.58 3.48 -2.04
CA ALA A 60 -12.99 3.76 -2.20
C ALA A 60 -13.84 2.73 -1.44
N PRO A 61 -15.04 3.07 -0.96
CA PRO A 61 -15.97 2.08 -0.39
C PRO A 61 -16.33 0.95 -1.36
N THR A 62 -16.26 1.22 -2.68
CA THR A 62 -16.49 0.25 -3.77
C THR A 62 -15.20 -0.38 -4.29
N PHE A 63 -14.11 -0.34 -3.51
CA PHE A 63 -12.81 -0.88 -3.91
C PHE A 63 -12.91 -2.37 -4.27
N LEU A 64 -12.29 -2.74 -5.38
CA LEU A 64 -12.17 -4.13 -5.84
C LEU A 64 -10.70 -4.51 -6.03
N ASP A 65 -10.23 -5.46 -5.23
CA ASP A 65 -9.01 -6.21 -5.47
C ASP A 65 -9.21 -7.16 -6.66
N LYS A 66 -8.50 -6.92 -7.75
CA LYS A 66 -8.58 -7.66 -9.01
C LYS A 66 -7.63 -8.86 -9.07
N THR A 67 -6.77 -9.00 -8.06
CA THR A 67 -5.84 -10.12 -7.84
C THR A 67 -6.08 -10.74 -6.46
N LEU A 68 -7.35 -10.70 -6.01
CA LEU A 68 -7.77 -11.14 -4.68
C LEU A 68 -7.18 -12.51 -4.31
N PRO A 69 -6.30 -12.59 -3.31
CA PRO A 69 -5.74 -13.86 -2.87
C PRO A 69 -6.82 -14.80 -2.34
N GLY A 70 -6.66 -16.10 -2.59
CA GLY A 70 -7.58 -17.12 -2.12
C GLY A 70 -7.79 -17.05 -0.60
N GLY A 71 -9.05 -17.02 -0.17
CA GLY A 71 -9.41 -16.92 1.25
C GLY A 71 -9.41 -15.51 1.85
N ARG A 72 -8.96 -14.47 1.11
CA ARG A 72 -9.09 -13.08 1.53
C ARG A 72 -10.49 -12.55 1.19
N ALA A 73 -11.11 -11.82 2.13
CA ALA A 73 -12.34 -11.11 1.85
C ALA A 73 -12.11 -9.97 0.84
N GLN A 74 -13.08 -9.67 -0.02
CA GLN A 74 -13.01 -8.53 -0.93
C GLN A 74 -13.15 -7.20 -0.15
N GLY A 75 -12.57 -6.12 -0.68
CA GLY A 75 -12.73 -4.77 -0.16
C GLY A 75 -11.74 -4.39 0.96
N ILE A 76 -12.04 -3.28 1.63
CA ILE A 76 -11.15 -2.67 2.63
C ILE A 76 -10.84 -3.65 3.78
N GLU A 77 -11.85 -4.35 4.30
CA GLU A 77 -11.66 -5.25 5.44
C GLU A 77 -10.68 -6.40 5.13
N GLY A 78 -10.62 -6.85 3.87
CA GLY A 78 -9.65 -7.85 3.42
C GLY A 78 -8.20 -7.35 3.49
N VAL A 79 -7.95 -6.12 3.08
CA VAL A 79 -6.59 -5.55 3.13
C VAL A 79 -6.16 -5.23 4.55
N LEU A 80 -7.09 -4.79 5.41
CA LEU A 80 -6.83 -4.56 6.83
C LEU A 80 -6.42 -5.85 7.53
N ALA A 81 -7.17 -6.94 7.29
CA ALA A 81 -6.84 -8.26 7.83
C ALA A 81 -5.49 -8.76 7.32
N ALA A 82 -5.17 -8.57 6.03
CA ALA A 82 -3.90 -8.98 5.44
C ALA A 82 -2.71 -8.22 6.06
N SER A 83 -2.81 -6.90 6.17
CA SER A 83 -1.81 -6.03 6.80
C SER A 83 -1.56 -6.43 8.26
N LYS A 84 -2.63 -6.66 9.04
CA LYS A 84 -2.55 -7.12 10.43
C LYS A 84 -1.89 -8.50 10.54
N ALA A 85 -2.26 -9.44 9.68
CA ALA A 85 -1.69 -10.78 9.67
C ALA A 85 -0.19 -10.74 9.34
N PHE A 86 0.21 -9.96 8.34
CA PHE A 86 1.61 -9.87 7.95
C PHE A 86 2.47 -9.18 9.01
N ARG A 87 1.98 -8.09 9.63
CA ARG A 87 2.64 -7.46 10.79
C ARG A 87 2.70 -8.37 12.01
N SER A 88 1.78 -9.32 12.16
CA SER A 88 1.88 -10.32 13.23
C SER A 88 3.01 -11.32 13.00
N ALA A 89 3.44 -11.51 11.74
CA ALA A 89 4.62 -12.30 11.38
C ALA A 89 5.91 -11.48 11.40
N VAL A 90 5.85 -10.23 10.93
CA VAL A 90 6.97 -9.29 10.81
C VAL A 90 6.62 -7.99 11.56
N PRO A 91 6.76 -7.94 12.89
CA PRO A 91 6.29 -6.82 13.72
C PRO A 91 6.95 -5.47 13.43
N ASP A 92 8.18 -5.48 12.92
CA ASP A 92 8.97 -4.31 12.54
C ASP A 92 8.94 -4.05 11.03
N LEU A 93 7.91 -4.54 10.33
CA LEU A 93 7.76 -4.36 8.90
C LEU A 93 7.86 -2.89 8.49
N HIS A 94 8.78 -2.60 7.57
CA HIS A 94 8.89 -1.35 6.87
C HIS A 94 8.46 -1.51 5.41
N CYS A 95 7.73 -0.53 4.88
CA CYS A 95 7.36 -0.45 3.47
C CYS A 95 7.74 0.93 2.92
N GLU A 96 8.41 0.95 1.78
CA GLU A 96 8.72 2.15 1.03
C GLU A 96 8.22 2.06 -0.41
N ILE A 97 7.97 3.22 -1.02
CA ILE A 97 7.65 3.33 -2.44
C ILE A 97 8.95 3.70 -3.18
N ARG A 98 9.55 2.75 -3.89
CA ARG A 98 10.77 3.01 -4.67
C ARG A 98 10.45 3.81 -5.93
N GLN A 99 9.37 3.47 -6.61
CA GLN A 99 8.92 4.15 -7.81
C GLN A 99 7.41 4.31 -7.80
N MET A 100 6.94 5.45 -8.29
CA MET A 100 5.54 5.73 -8.57
C MET A 100 5.43 6.29 -9.98
N ILE A 101 4.58 5.67 -10.79
CA ILE A 101 4.29 6.11 -12.16
C ILE A 101 2.82 6.48 -12.23
N VAL A 102 2.52 7.71 -12.61
CA VAL A 102 1.15 8.24 -12.70
C VAL A 102 0.82 8.53 -14.15
N ALA A 103 -0.20 7.85 -14.70
CA ALA A 103 -0.61 8.00 -16.09
C ALA A 103 -2.15 7.91 -16.22
N GLY A 104 -2.78 8.98 -16.71
CA GLY A 104 -4.23 9.04 -16.83
C GLY A 104 -4.94 8.88 -15.47
N ASP A 105 -5.70 7.80 -15.29
CA ASP A 105 -6.36 7.40 -14.04
C ASP A 105 -5.66 6.20 -13.37
N ARG A 106 -4.44 5.87 -13.78
CA ARG A 106 -3.64 4.77 -13.26
C ARG A 106 -2.45 5.27 -12.46
N VAL A 107 -2.16 4.56 -11.38
CA VAL A 107 -0.90 4.70 -10.63
C VAL A 107 -0.25 3.34 -10.51
N VAL A 108 1.01 3.21 -10.90
CA VAL A 108 1.83 2.03 -10.65
C VAL A 108 2.77 2.35 -9.50
N THR A 109 2.89 1.46 -8.51
CA THR A 109 3.88 1.57 -7.45
C THR A 109 4.79 0.34 -7.45
N HIS A 110 6.09 0.57 -7.34
CA HIS A 110 7.07 -0.45 -7.00
C HIS A 110 7.41 -0.29 -5.52
N LEU A 111 6.96 -1.24 -4.72
CA LEU A 111 7.08 -1.26 -3.27
C LEU A 111 8.25 -2.16 -2.87
N HIS A 112 8.91 -1.80 -1.78
CA HIS A 112 9.94 -2.61 -1.15
C HIS A 112 9.60 -2.77 0.32
N PHE A 113 9.63 -4.02 0.78
CA PHE A 113 9.26 -4.42 2.13
C PHE A 113 10.47 -5.04 2.82
N THR A 114 10.73 -4.59 4.04
CA THR A 114 11.82 -5.09 4.88
C THR A 114 11.38 -5.33 6.31
N GLY A 115 12.08 -6.19 7.05
CA GLY A 115 11.85 -6.43 8.47
C GLY A 115 12.43 -7.75 8.94
N HIS A 116 12.06 -8.20 10.13
CA HIS A 116 12.54 -9.46 10.69
C HIS A 116 11.38 -10.39 11.05
N PHE A 117 11.45 -11.63 10.54
CA PHE A 117 10.47 -12.66 10.86
C PHE A 117 10.66 -13.15 12.29
N THR A 118 9.93 -12.54 13.22
CA THR A 118 9.97 -12.84 14.66
C THR A 118 8.61 -13.24 15.22
N GLY A 119 7.57 -13.17 14.40
CA GLY A 119 6.22 -13.62 14.73
C GLY A 119 5.93 -15.03 14.22
N THR A 120 4.66 -15.32 13.96
CA THR A 120 4.22 -16.62 13.42
C THR A 120 3.63 -16.46 12.02
N LEU A 121 4.05 -17.32 11.10
CA LEU A 121 3.48 -17.44 9.75
C LEU A 121 3.33 -18.91 9.40
N MET A 122 2.14 -19.33 8.92
CA MET A 122 1.87 -20.72 8.50
C MET A 122 2.25 -21.78 9.55
N GLY A 123 2.06 -21.47 10.84
CA GLY A 123 2.39 -22.37 11.95
C GLY A 123 3.88 -22.44 12.32
N LYS A 124 4.76 -21.69 11.63
CA LYS A 124 6.18 -21.57 11.95
C LYS A 124 6.43 -20.29 12.74
N GLN A 125 7.14 -20.43 13.85
CA GLN A 125 7.67 -19.30 14.62
C GLN A 125 8.98 -18.81 13.98
N GLY A 126 9.05 -17.52 13.69
CA GLY A 126 10.23 -16.84 13.20
C GLY A 126 11.32 -16.73 14.27
N GLN A 127 12.58 -16.71 13.81
CA GLN A 127 13.79 -16.64 14.64
C GLN A 127 14.62 -15.38 14.34
N GLY A 128 14.03 -14.39 13.68
CA GLY A 128 14.68 -13.15 13.27
C GLY A 128 15.29 -13.20 11.87
N GLN A 129 14.79 -14.06 10.98
CA GLN A 129 15.23 -14.07 9.58
C GLN A 129 14.94 -12.73 8.91
N ASP A 130 15.89 -12.23 8.14
CA ASP A 130 15.68 -11.04 7.31
C ASP A 130 14.60 -11.30 6.27
N ILE A 131 13.62 -10.41 6.23
CA ILE A 131 12.61 -10.32 5.18
C ILE A 131 12.97 -9.12 4.30
N ASP A 132 13.07 -9.34 2.99
CA ASP A 132 13.42 -8.35 1.98
C ASP A 132 12.76 -8.79 0.66
N PHE A 133 11.65 -8.16 0.30
CA PHE A 133 10.94 -8.51 -0.94
C PHE A 133 10.26 -7.29 -1.55
N ILE A 134 9.90 -7.43 -2.82
CA ILE A 134 9.24 -6.38 -3.59
C ILE A 134 7.77 -6.72 -3.84
N ALA A 135 6.97 -5.68 -4.08
CA ALA A 135 5.67 -5.81 -4.69
C ALA A 135 5.50 -4.77 -5.79
N THR A 136 4.68 -5.07 -6.79
CA THR A 136 4.22 -4.08 -7.77
C THR A 136 2.71 -4.04 -7.75
N ASP A 137 2.17 -2.85 -7.56
CA ASP A 137 0.74 -2.61 -7.61
C ASP A 137 0.39 -1.68 -8.77
N ILE A 138 -0.79 -1.90 -9.34
CA ILE A 138 -1.42 -1.05 -10.34
C ILE A 138 -2.78 -0.63 -9.78
N TYR A 139 -2.94 0.64 -9.51
CA TYR A 139 -4.18 1.22 -9.02
C TYR A 139 -4.96 1.86 -10.17
N ARG A 140 -6.27 1.68 -10.17
CA ARG A 140 -7.18 2.62 -10.84
C ARG A 140 -7.73 3.60 -9.82
N ILE A 141 -7.62 4.89 -10.13
CA ILE A 141 -8.08 5.98 -9.28
C ILE A 141 -9.37 6.58 -9.83
N ALA A 142 -10.36 6.78 -8.97
CA ALA A 142 -11.54 7.56 -9.28
C ALA A 142 -11.91 8.44 -8.09
N LYS A 143 -12.21 9.72 -8.35
CA LYS A 143 -12.55 10.70 -7.31
C LYS A 143 -11.50 10.77 -6.19
N GLY A 144 -10.22 10.67 -6.56
CA GLY A 144 -9.08 10.74 -5.63
C GLY A 144 -8.91 9.53 -4.71
N ARG A 145 -9.53 8.39 -5.03
CA ARG A 145 -9.41 7.13 -4.28
C ARG A 145 -9.16 5.95 -5.19
N ILE A 146 -8.47 4.94 -4.67
CA ILE A 146 -8.24 3.66 -5.35
C ILE A 146 -9.56 2.90 -5.38
N VAL A 147 -10.06 2.63 -6.59
CA VAL A 147 -11.27 1.84 -6.83
C VAL A 147 -10.97 0.43 -7.31
N GLU A 148 -9.80 0.20 -7.89
CA GLU A 148 -9.32 -1.14 -8.26
C GLU A 148 -7.83 -1.25 -8.01
N ASN A 149 -7.37 -2.46 -7.65
CA ASN A 149 -5.95 -2.79 -7.52
C ASN A 149 -5.65 -4.11 -8.25
N TRP A 150 -4.56 -4.16 -9.01
CA TRP A 150 -3.89 -5.40 -9.42
C TRP A 150 -2.50 -5.39 -8.78
N HIS A 151 -2.14 -6.46 -8.08
CA HIS A 151 -0.88 -6.52 -7.35
C HIS A 151 -0.16 -7.85 -7.61
N LEU A 152 1.16 -7.79 -7.48
CA LEU A 152 2.04 -8.95 -7.48
C LEU A 152 3.14 -8.73 -6.46
N GLU A 153 3.12 -9.54 -5.41
CA GLU A 153 4.20 -9.65 -4.43
C GLU A 153 5.16 -10.79 -4.80
N ASP A 154 6.45 -10.60 -4.55
CA ASP A 154 7.45 -11.68 -4.63
C ASP A 154 7.34 -12.64 -3.43
N ASN A 155 6.22 -13.35 -3.38
CA ASN A 155 5.90 -14.29 -2.32
C ASN A 155 6.87 -15.46 -2.27
N LEU A 156 7.52 -15.83 -3.39
CA LEU A 156 8.50 -16.91 -3.39
C LEU A 156 9.73 -16.50 -2.57
N SER A 157 10.30 -15.33 -2.83
CA SER A 157 11.41 -14.80 -2.03
C SER A 157 11.05 -14.70 -0.55
N LEU A 158 9.87 -14.16 -0.24
CA LEU A 158 9.35 -14.09 1.13
C LEU A 158 9.32 -15.47 1.82
N LEU A 159 8.74 -16.48 1.16
CA LEU A 159 8.62 -17.82 1.73
C LEU A 159 9.99 -18.51 1.87
N GLN A 160 10.90 -18.30 0.93
CA GLN A 160 12.28 -18.81 1.02
C GLN A 160 13.04 -18.17 2.18
N GLN A 161 12.92 -16.85 2.37
CA GLN A 161 13.53 -16.11 3.47
C GLN A 161 13.00 -16.53 4.84
N ALA A 162 11.67 -16.75 4.94
CA ALA A 162 11.04 -17.31 6.14
C ALA A 162 11.38 -18.81 6.37
N GLY A 163 12.05 -19.47 5.42
CA GLY A 163 12.36 -20.90 5.43
C GLY A 163 11.10 -21.78 5.39
N LEU A 164 10.07 -21.31 4.70
CA LEU A 164 8.81 -22.02 4.42
C LEU A 164 8.81 -22.67 3.02
N ALA A 165 9.77 -22.27 2.17
CA ALA A 165 10.04 -22.87 0.87
C ALA A 165 11.55 -23.13 0.71
N ALA A 166 11.91 -24.08 -0.16
CA ALA A 166 13.30 -24.30 -0.55
C ALA A 166 13.81 -23.14 -1.41
N ARG A 167 15.08 -22.77 -1.22
CA ARG A 167 15.79 -21.81 -2.08
C ARG A 167 15.99 -22.36 -3.49
#